data_AF-A0A9D9QWR5-F1
#
_entry.id   AF-A0A9D9QWR5-F1
#
_cell.length_a   1.000
_cell.length_b   1.000
_cell.length_c   1.000
_cell.angle_alpha   90.00
_cell.angle_beta   90.00
_cell.angle_gamma   90.00
#
_symmetry.space_group_name_H-M   'P 1'
#
loop_
_entity.id
_entity.type
_entity.pdbx_description
1 polymer ?
#
loop_
_entity_poly.entity_id
_entity_poly.type
_entity_poly.pdbx_seq_one_letter_code
_entity_poly.pdbx_strand_id
1 'polypeptide(L)'
;MLNLKNYLCCLLLGVVFASPIFAQVPVQKNTFSGGITVTNNGISLLPTFTLGKPAAIFDFAVKSKRWSFEPQLRFSLEGKPWSFVFWGRYKVIDD
;
A
#
# COMPACT_ATOMS: atom_id res chain seq x y z
N MET A 1 19.71 -27.76 47.82
CA MET A 1 20.78 -27.22 46.97
C MET A 1 20.13 -26.76 45.67
N LEU A 2 19.89 -25.45 45.50
CA LEU A 2 19.25 -24.93 44.27
C LEU A 2 20.17 -25.17 43.07
N ASN A 3 19.67 -25.85 42.04
CA ASN A 3 20.43 -26.24 40.87
C ASN A 3 20.58 -25.07 39.89
N LEU A 4 21.70 -25.00 39.16
CA LEU A 4 21.99 -23.95 38.17
C LEU A 4 20.87 -23.77 37.13
N LYS A 5 20.21 -24.87 36.77
CA LYS A 5 19.03 -24.91 35.89
C LYS A 5 17.83 -24.11 36.43
N ASN A 6 17.65 -24.04 37.75
CA ASN A 6 16.55 -23.29 38.37
C ASN A 6 16.80 -21.78 38.28
N TYR A 7 18.06 -21.34 38.43
CA TYR A 7 18.41 -19.93 38.22
C TYR A 7 18.23 -19.51 36.77
N LEU A 8 18.63 -20.37 35.83
CA LEU A 8 18.41 -20.13 34.40
C LEU A 8 16.91 -19.99 34.07
N CYS A 9 16.07 -20.81 34.71
CA CYS A 9 14.62 -20.77 34.55
C CYS A 9 14.02 -19.47 35.13
N CYS A 10 14.45 -19.06 36.33
CA CYS A 10 14.02 -17.80 36.95
C CYS A 10 14.46 -16.58 36.14
N LEU A 11 15.65 -16.62 35.53
CA LEU A 11 16.16 -15.55 34.69
C LEU A 11 15.35 -15.43 33.39
N LEU A 12 15.01 -16.55 32.76
CA LEU A 12 14.12 -16.58 31.58
C LEU A 12 12.71 -16.06 31.91
N LEU A 13 12.14 -16.46 33.05
CA LEU A 13 10.83 -15.97 33.50
C LEU A 13 10.86 -14.46 33.82
N GLY A 14 11.93 -13.97 34.45
CA GLY A 14 12.10 -12.55 34.75
C GLY A 14 12.21 -11.67 33.51
N VAL A 15 12.90 -12.14 32.46
CA VAL A 15 13.04 -11.41 31.19
C VAL A 15 11.69 -11.28 30.45
N VAL A 16 10.84 -12.32 30.50
CA VAL A 16 9.52 -12.27 29.88
C VAL A 16 8.59 -11.28 30.62
N PHE A 17 8.60 -11.28 31.95
CA PHE A 17 7.76 -10.38 32.76
C PHE A 17 8.20 -8.91 32.75
N ALA A 18 9.48 -8.62 32.50
CA ALA A 18 10.00 -7.25 32.48
C ALA A 18 9.77 -6.52 31.15
N SER A 19 9.19 -7.18 30.14
CA SER A 19 8.95 -6.54 28.84
C SER A 19 7.73 -5.60 28.92
N PRO A 20 7.89 -4.29 28.61
CA PRO A 20 6.76 -3.37 28.62
C PRO A 20 5.77 -3.71 27.50
N ILE A 21 4.53 -4.04 27.89
CA ILE A 21 3.41 -4.25 26.97
C ILE A 21 2.87 -2.86 26.59
N PHE A 22 3.39 -2.29 25.51
CA PHE A 22 2.81 -1.08 24.93
C PHE A 22 1.55 -1.43 24.15
N ALA A 23 0.43 -0.79 24.48
CA ALA A 23 -0.78 -0.85 23.66
C ALA A 23 -0.55 -0.06 22.36
N GLN A 24 -1.01 -0.60 21.24
CA GLN A 24 -0.94 0.08 19.95
C GLN A 24 -1.92 1.26 19.96
N VAL A 25 -1.43 2.49 19.92
CA VAL A 25 -2.30 3.65 19.65
C VAL A 25 -2.71 3.57 18.18
N PRO A 26 -4.01 3.73 17.83
CA PRO A 26 -4.43 3.77 16.43
C PRO A 26 -3.83 5.00 15.76
N VAL A 27 -2.65 4.82 15.15
CA VAL A 27 -2.04 5.83 14.31
C VAL A 27 -2.90 5.97 13.07
N GLN A 28 -3.25 7.21 12.71
CA GLN A 28 -3.93 7.51 11.47
C GLN A 28 -3.06 7.02 10.30
N LYS A 29 -3.44 5.86 9.74
CA LYS A 29 -2.61 5.14 8.77
C LYS A 29 -2.83 5.74 7.39
N ASN A 30 -1.93 6.62 6.98
CA ASN A 30 -1.81 6.98 5.58
C ASN A 30 -1.12 5.82 4.85
N THR A 31 -1.71 5.35 3.76
CA THR A 31 -1.16 4.25 2.95
C THR A 31 -0.77 4.76 1.58
N PHE A 32 0.41 4.38 1.13
CA PHE A 32 0.85 4.55 -0.26
C PHE A 32 0.98 3.18 -0.91
N SER A 33 0.46 3.04 -2.12
CA SER A 33 0.63 1.84 -2.94
C SER A 33 0.80 2.23 -4.40
N GLY A 34 1.42 1.35 -5.18
CA GLY A 34 1.50 1.51 -6.62
C GLY A 34 1.56 0.17 -7.32
N GLY A 35 1.27 0.19 -8.61
CA GLY A 35 1.29 -0.96 -9.51
C GLY A 35 1.80 -0.54 -10.89
N ILE A 36 2.40 -1.50 -11.60
CA ILE A 36 2.87 -1.31 -12.96
C ILE A 36 2.27 -2.42 -13.80
N THR A 37 1.62 -2.05 -14.90
CA THR A 37 0.97 -2.98 -15.82
C THR A 37 1.53 -2.78 -17.22
N VAL A 38 1.92 -3.87 -17.87
CA VAL A 38 2.28 -3.88 -19.30
C VAL A 38 1.20 -4.65 -20.04
N THR A 39 0.65 -4.05 -21.09
CA THR A 39 -0.39 -4.67 -21.91
C THR A 39 -0.01 -4.64 -23.38
N ASN A 40 -0.38 -5.67 -24.13
CA ASN A 40 -0.20 -5.72 -25.58
C ASN A 40 -1.24 -4.84 -26.32
N ASN A 41 -2.39 -4.59 -25.69
CA ASN A 41 -3.44 -3.69 -26.17
C ASN A 41 -3.79 -2.69 -25.07
N GLY A 42 -3.37 -1.43 -25.23
CA GLY A 42 -3.75 -0.36 -24.30
C GLY A 42 -5.26 -0.16 -24.26
N ILE A 43 -5.95 -0.76 -23.28
CA ILE A 43 -7.39 -0.60 -23.07
C ILE A 43 -7.66 0.65 -22.24
N SER A 44 -8.66 1.46 -22.60
CA SER A 44 -9.08 2.62 -21.80
C SER A 44 -10.50 2.44 -21.26
N LEU A 45 -10.82 3.18 -20.20
CA LEU A 45 -12.17 3.20 -19.62
C LEU A 45 -13.22 3.67 -20.63
N LEU A 46 -12.82 4.60 -21.50
CA LEU A 46 -13.63 5.03 -22.63
C LEU A 46 -13.17 4.29 -23.88
N PRO A 47 -14.06 3.55 -24.58
CA PRO A 47 -13.68 2.75 -25.74
C PRO A 47 -12.92 3.55 -26.81
N THR A 48 -13.31 4.81 -27.02
CA THR A 48 -12.72 5.74 -27.98
C THR A 48 -11.25 6.08 -27.69
N PHE A 49 -10.80 5.95 -26.44
CA PHE A 49 -9.43 6.28 -26.10
C PHE A 49 -8.47 5.12 -26.30
N THR A 50 -8.93 3.88 -26.50
CA THR A 50 -8.09 2.68 -26.69
C THR A 50 -6.95 2.93 -27.67
N LEU A 51 -5.71 2.67 -27.26
CA LEU A 51 -4.52 2.92 -28.09
C LEU A 51 -4.32 1.83 -29.17
N GLY A 52 -4.79 0.61 -28.90
CA GLY A 52 -4.62 -0.54 -29.80
C GLY A 52 -3.16 -0.95 -30.03
N LYS A 53 -2.25 -0.44 -29.21
CA LYS A 53 -0.81 -0.72 -29.23
C LYS A 53 -0.32 -1.13 -27.85
N PRO A 54 0.87 -1.76 -27.74
CA PRO A 54 1.47 -2.08 -26.47
C PRO A 54 1.66 -0.83 -25.60
N ALA A 55 1.25 -0.92 -24.34
CA ALA A 55 1.25 0.20 -23.40
C ALA A 55 1.75 -0.22 -22.01
N ALA A 56 2.39 0.72 -21.33
CA ALA A 56 2.77 0.63 -19.93
C ALA A 56 1.89 1.60 -19.12
N ILE A 57 1.35 1.11 -18.02
CA ILE A 57 0.46 1.84 -17.13
C ILE A 57 1.07 1.83 -15.74
N PHE A 58 1.16 3.00 -15.13
CA PHE A 58 1.64 3.22 -13.78
C PHE A 58 0.47 3.69 -12.93
N ASP A 59 0.08 2.87 -11.97
CA ASP A 59 -0.97 3.15 -11.02
C ASP A 59 -0.35 3.55 -9.69
N PHE A 60 -0.80 4.65 -9.11
CA PHE A 60 -0.46 5.00 -7.74
C PHE A 60 -1.73 5.23 -6.93
N ALA A 61 -1.63 5.07 -5.62
CA ALA A 61 -2.69 5.38 -4.68
C ALA A 61 -2.09 5.94 -3.39
N VAL A 62 -2.50 7.15 -3.03
CA VAL A 62 -2.28 7.74 -1.72
C VAL A 62 -3.63 7.75 -1.02
N LYS A 63 -3.75 7.04 0.10
CA LYS A 63 -4.98 7.01 0.90
C LYS A 63 -4.70 7.51 2.30
N SER A 64 -5.55 8.40 2.76
CA SER A 64 -5.67 8.82 4.15
C SER A 64 -7.01 8.32 4.70
N LYS A 65 -7.39 8.75 5.91
CA LYS A 65 -8.62 8.29 6.57
C LYS A 65 -9.88 8.49 5.71
N ARG A 66 -10.00 9.68 5.10
CA ARG A 66 -11.18 10.05 4.28
C ARG A 66 -10.88 10.39 2.84
N TRP A 67 -9.64 10.74 2.52
CA TRP A 67 -9.25 11.15 1.18
C TRP A 67 -8.45 10.05 0.51
N SER A 68 -8.76 9.75 -0.75
CA SER A 68 -7.86 8.98 -1.62
C SER A 68 -7.57 9.75 -2.90
N PHE A 69 -6.32 9.67 -3.33
CA PHE A 69 -5.86 10.19 -4.60
C PHE A 69 -5.14 9.08 -5.36
N GLU A 70 -5.65 8.76 -6.55
CA GLU A 70 -5.25 7.60 -7.35
C GLU A 70 -4.94 8.03 -8.78
N PRO A 71 -3.72 8.55 -9.02
CA PRO A 71 -3.28 8.89 -10.36
C PRO A 71 -2.88 7.64 -11.13
N GLN A 72 -3.29 7.60 -12.39
CA GLN A 72 -2.93 6.56 -13.34
C GLN A 72 -2.29 7.21 -14.56
N LEU A 73 -1.02 6.87 -14.80
CA LEU A 73 -0.23 7.39 -15.90
C LEU A 73 -0.05 6.33 -16.97
N ARG A 74 -0.44 6.63 -18.21
CA ARG A 74 -0.43 5.65 -19.30
C ARG A 74 0.43 6.13 -20.45
N PHE A 75 1.34 5.27 -20.88
CA PHE A 75 2.27 5.51 -21.97
C PHE A 75 2.20 4.36 -22.96
N SER A 76 2.35 4.67 -24.25
CA SER A 76 2.73 3.67 -25.25
C SER A 76 4.11 3.10 -24.89
N LEU A 77 4.38 1.83 -25.22
CA LEU A 77 5.74 1.29 -25.13
C LEU A 77 6.73 2.01 -26.07
N GLU A 78 6.22 2.77 -27.06
CA GLU A 78 7.01 3.73 -27.85
C GLU A 78 7.46 4.97 -27.05
N GLY A 79 7.13 5.07 -25.75
CA GLY A 79 7.43 6.20 -24.87
C GLY A 79 6.48 7.39 -24.98
N LYS A 80 5.49 7.33 -25.87
CA LYS A 80 4.53 8.42 -26.09
C LYS A 80 3.48 8.43 -24.97
N PRO A 81 3.25 9.57 -24.29
CA PRO A 81 2.14 9.70 -23.35
C PRO A 81 0.82 9.54 -24.10
N TRP A 82 -0.12 8.83 -23.48
CA TRP A 82 -1.39 8.51 -24.11
C TRP A 82 -2.58 9.06 -23.32
N SER A 83 -2.66 8.74 -22.04
CA SER A 83 -3.78 9.18 -21.20
C SER A 83 -3.38 9.23 -19.73
N PHE A 84 -3.91 10.22 -19.03
CA PHE A 84 -3.71 10.40 -17.60
C PHE A 84 -5.06 10.50 -16.92
N VAL A 85 -5.27 9.69 -15.90
CA VAL A 85 -6.53 9.66 -15.14
C VAL A 85 -6.22 9.98 -13.69
N PHE A 86 -6.91 10.97 -13.15
CA PHE A 86 -6.70 11.44 -11.78
C PHE A 86 -7.98 11.25 -10.99
N TRP A 87 -8.01 10.21 -10.15
CA TRP A 87 -9.16 9.95 -9.28
C TRP A 87 -8.95 10.60 -7.91
N GLY A 88 -9.84 11.51 -7.55
CA GLY A 88 -9.99 12.00 -6.18
C GLY A 88 -11.24 11.39 -5.57
N ARG A 89 -11.12 10.73 -4.41
CA ARG A 89 -12.28 10.22 -3.67
C ARG A 89 -12.29 10.78 -2.26
N TYR A 90 -13.49 11.11 -1.79
CA TYR A 90 -13.74 11.51 -0.42
C TYR A 90 -14.78 10.60 0.22
N LYS A 91 -14.46 10.05 1.39
CA LYS A 91 -15.37 9.25 2.19
C LYS A 91 -16.19 10.17 3.09
N VAL A 92 -17.48 10.30 2.78
CA VAL A 92 -18.42 11.16 3.52
C VAL A 92 -18.74 10.60 4.90
N ILE A 93 -18.79 9.26 5.01
CA ILE A 93 -19.09 8.54 6.25
C ILE A 93 -17.85 7.71 6.62
N ASP A 94 -17.34 7.88 7.83
CA ASP A 94 -16.29 7.01 8.38
C ASP A 94 -16.91 5.66 8.81
N ASP A 95 -16.15 4.56 8.67
CA ASP A 95 -16.53 3.28 9.31
C ASP A 95 -16.11 3.29 10.79
#